data_AF-A0A0F7M0H3-F1
#
_entry.id   AF-A0A0F7M0H3-F1
#
_cell.length_a   1.000
_cell.length_b   1.000
_cell.length_c   1.000
_cell.angle_alpha   90.00
_cell.angle_beta   90.00
_cell.angle_gamma   90.00
#
_symmetry.space_group_name_H-M   'P 1'
#
loop_
_entity.id
_entity.type
_entity.pdbx_description
1 polymer ?
#
loop_
_entity_poly.entity_id
_entity_poly.type
_entity_poly.pdbx_seq_one_letter_code
_entity_poly.pdbx_strand_id
1 'polypeptide(L)'
;MASKEEKRRRAALVQAIVAEDTKKAIEEMPISLVHLGQLFDHLDEQVENGCDHTPRITTAFLTSNNLSHDSILPWLQEQGGFCDCEILANVEEIWESEISKNT
;
A
#
# COMPACT_ATOMS: atom_id res chain seq x y z
N MET A 1 -16.52 32.91 12.25
CA MET A 1 -16.32 31.49 12.59
C MET A 1 -17.35 30.67 11.82
N ALA A 2 -16.96 29.64 11.08
CA ALA A 2 -17.93 28.77 10.40
C ALA A 2 -18.85 28.07 11.42
N SER A 3 -20.14 27.95 11.11
CA SER A 3 -21.10 27.28 11.99
C SER A 3 -20.71 25.81 12.17
N LYS A 4 -21.20 25.19 13.25
CA LYS A 4 -21.00 23.76 13.51
C LYS A 4 -21.52 22.88 12.37
N GLU A 5 -22.59 23.32 11.70
CA GLU A 5 -23.19 22.64 10.54
C GLU A 5 -22.30 22.76 9.29
N GLU A 6 -21.76 23.95 9.02
CA GLU A 6 -20.85 24.18 7.91
C GLU A 6 -19.57 23.33 8.04
N LYS A 7 -19.01 23.23 9.26
CA LYS A 7 -17.86 22.36 9.53
C LYS A 7 -18.17 20.88 9.27
N ARG A 8 -19.35 20.41 9.68
CA ARG A 8 -19.79 19.02 9.45
C ARG A 8 -20.00 18.73 7.96
N ARG A 9 -20.61 19.66 7.21
CA ARG A 9 -20.80 19.52 5.75
C ARG A 9 -19.46 19.41 5.02
N ARG A 10 -18.50 20.27 5.36
CA ARG A 10 -17.15 20.22 4.78
C ARG A 10 -16.44 18.90 5.10
N ALA A 11 -16.50 18.44 6.34
CA ALA A 11 -15.90 17.17 6.74
C ALA A 11 -16.51 15.99 5.96
N ALA A 12 -17.84 15.95 5.83
CA ALA A 12 -18.52 14.90 5.06
C ALA A 12 -18.15 14.92 3.57
N LEU A 13 -18.01 16.11 2.97
CA LEU A 13 -17.57 16.24 1.58
C LEU A 13 -16.12 15.74 1.40
N VAL A 14 -15.21 16.11 2.32
CA VAL A 14 -13.82 15.64 2.29
C VAL A 14 -13.76 14.12 2.44
N GLN A 15 -14.52 13.54 3.37
CA GLN A 15 -14.59 12.08 3.55
C GLN A 15 -15.08 11.37 2.29
N ALA A 16 -16.11 11.89 1.62
CA ALA A 16 -16.62 11.29 0.39
C ALA A 16 -15.60 11.34 -0.77
N ILE A 17 -14.84 12.44 -0.89
CA ILE A 17 -13.77 12.56 -1.90
C ILE A 17 -12.65 11.56 -1.61
N VAL A 18 -12.17 11.52 -0.37
CA VAL A 18 -11.10 10.60 0.04
C VAL A 18 -11.52 9.15 -0.17
N ALA A 19 -12.77 8.80 0.17
CA ALA A 19 -13.32 7.46 -0.08
C ALA A 19 -13.31 7.06 -1.55
N GLU A 20 -13.65 7.99 -2.45
CA GLU A 20 -13.66 7.76 -3.89
C GLU A 20 -12.23 7.61 -4.44
N ASP A 21 -11.29 8.44 -3.97
CA ASP A 21 -9.88 8.38 -4.37
C ASP A 21 -9.22 7.08 -3.89
N THR A 22 -9.42 6.67 -2.63
CA THR A 22 -8.94 5.38 -2.10
C THR A 22 -9.49 4.21 -2.93
N LYS A 23 -10.77 4.25 -3.30
CA LYS A 23 -11.37 3.19 -4.11
C LYS A 23 -10.71 3.08 -5.49
N LYS A 24 -10.50 4.22 -6.18
CA LYS A 24 -9.82 4.24 -7.49
C LYS A 24 -8.39 3.75 -7.37
N ALA A 25 -7.67 4.18 -6.34
CA ALA A 25 -6.31 3.75 -6.09
C ALA A 25 -6.24 2.21 -5.95
N ILE A 26 -7.17 1.59 -5.21
CA ILE A 26 -7.26 0.12 -5.08
C ILE A 26 -7.58 -0.56 -6.42
N GLU A 27 -8.50 0.00 -7.22
CA GLU A 27 -8.89 -0.55 -8.52
C GLU A 27 -7.74 -0.52 -9.55
N GLU A 28 -6.81 0.42 -9.42
CA GLU A 28 -5.67 0.61 -10.33
C GLU A 28 -4.43 -0.24 -9.94
N MET A 29 -4.45 -0.89 -8.78
CA MET A 29 -3.30 -1.68 -8.31
C MET A 29 -3.06 -2.93 -9.17
N PRO A 30 -1.78 -3.26 -9.48
CA PRO A 30 -1.44 -4.51 -10.15
C PRO A 30 -1.44 -5.74 -9.21
N ILE A 31 -1.68 -5.52 -7.91
CA ILE A 31 -1.73 -6.55 -6.88
C ILE A 31 -2.99 -6.35 -6.02
N SER A 32 -3.68 -7.43 -5.68
CA SER A 32 -4.83 -7.36 -4.77
C SER A 32 -4.39 -7.04 -3.34
N LEU A 33 -5.23 -6.35 -2.57
CA LEU A 33 -4.97 -6.07 -1.15
C LEU A 33 -4.66 -7.31 -0.30
N VAL A 34 -5.28 -8.46 -0.60
CA VAL A 34 -5.00 -9.72 0.11
C VAL A 34 -3.55 -10.15 -0.11
N HIS A 35 -3.09 -10.24 -1.36
CA HIS A 35 -1.70 -10.56 -1.67
C HIS A 35 -0.71 -9.49 -1.21
N LEU A 36 -1.11 -8.21 -1.16
CA LEU A 36 -0.27 -7.15 -0.64
C LEU A 36 -0.05 -7.30 0.87
N GLY A 37 -1.11 -7.55 1.64
CA GLY A 37 -0.99 -7.83 3.08
C GLY A 37 -0.15 -9.08 3.34
N GLN A 38 -0.37 -10.16 2.58
CA GLN A 38 0.45 -11.37 2.68
C GLN A 38 1.93 -11.13 2.33
N LEU A 39 2.22 -10.21 1.42
CA LEU A 39 3.59 -9.82 1.12
C LEU A 39 4.22 -9.11 2.32
N PHE A 40 3.51 -8.18 2.97
CA PHE A 40 4.01 -7.49 4.17
C PHE A 40 4.26 -8.48 5.31
N ASP A 41 3.29 -9.34 5.63
CA ASP A 41 3.46 -10.40 6.64
C ASP A 41 4.69 -11.27 6.35
N HIS A 42 4.90 -11.62 5.07
CA HIS A 42 6.05 -12.43 4.66
C HIS A 42 7.38 -11.69 4.77
N LEU A 43 7.40 -10.39 4.47
CA LEU A 43 8.59 -9.56 4.58
C LEU A 43 8.95 -9.29 6.04
N ASP A 44 7.97 -9.05 6.92
CA ASP A 44 8.20 -8.88 8.36
C ASP A 44 8.93 -10.08 8.95
N GLU A 45 8.50 -11.31 8.63
CA GLU A 45 9.15 -12.53 9.13
C GLU A 45 10.59 -12.72 8.58
N GLN A 46 10.86 -12.30 7.35
CA GLN A 46 12.10 -12.63 6.64
C GLN A 46 13.17 -11.54 6.77
N VAL A 47 12.76 -10.27 6.87
CA VAL A 47 13.67 -9.10 6.92
C VAL A 47 14.24 -8.88 8.34
N GLU A 48 13.72 -9.55 9.37
CA GLU A 48 14.30 -9.57 10.73
C GLU A 48 15.80 -9.94 10.74
N ASN A 49 16.25 -10.77 9.79
CA ASN A 49 17.65 -11.19 9.66
C ASN A 49 18.53 -10.20 8.88
N GLY A 50 17.99 -9.05 8.48
CA GLY A 50 18.66 -8.00 7.71
C GLY A 50 18.23 -7.94 6.25
N CYS A 51 18.38 -6.76 5.65
CA CYS A 51 18.08 -6.53 4.23
C CYS A 51 19.37 -6.39 3.41
N ASP A 52 19.41 -7.04 2.25
CA ASP A 52 20.52 -6.93 1.30
C ASP A 52 20.34 -5.81 0.26
N HIS A 53 19.39 -4.90 0.52
CA HIS A 53 19.00 -3.79 -0.34
C HIS A 53 18.52 -4.21 -1.74
N THR A 54 17.96 -5.42 -1.86
CA THR A 54 17.31 -5.90 -3.08
C THR A 54 15.86 -6.30 -2.80
N PRO A 55 15.00 -6.43 -3.82
CA PRO A 55 13.63 -6.95 -3.67
C PRO A 55 13.61 -8.48 -3.83
N ARG A 56 14.61 -9.19 -3.31
CA ARG A 56 14.78 -10.64 -3.58
C ARG A 56 13.66 -11.46 -2.95
N ILE A 57 13.30 -11.17 -1.70
CA ILE A 57 12.24 -11.87 -0.98
C ILE A 57 10.91 -11.57 -1.66
N THR A 58 10.66 -10.31 -2.00
CA THR A 58 9.48 -9.87 -2.75
C THR A 58 9.37 -10.62 -4.08
N THR A 59 10.44 -10.68 -4.86
CA THR A 59 10.45 -11.37 -6.16
C THR A 59 10.10 -12.86 -6.00
N ALA A 60 10.68 -13.52 -4.99
CA ALA A 60 10.38 -14.92 -4.68
C ALA A 60 8.92 -15.14 -4.25
N PHE A 61 8.36 -14.22 -3.44
CA PHE A 61 6.95 -14.24 -3.05
C PHE A 61 6.04 -14.12 -4.28
N LEU A 62 6.32 -13.16 -5.17
CA LEU A 62 5.53 -12.98 -6.39
C LEU A 62 5.58 -14.22 -7.28
N THR A 63 6.75 -14.84 -7.46
CA THR A 63 6.86 -16.11 -8.22
C THR A 63 6.04 -17.23 -7.58
N SER A 64 6.13 -17.38 -6.26
CA SER A 64 5.44 -18.45 -5.53
C SER A 64 3.91 -18.33 -5.59
N ASN A 65 3.40 -17.10 -5.66
CA ASN A 65 1.98 -16.80 -5.80
C ASN A 65 1.53 -16.60 -7.26
N ASN A 66 2.42 -16.87 -8.23
CA ASN A 66 2.14 -16.75 -9.66
C ASN A 66 1.67 -15.33 -10.07
N LEU A 67 2.24 -14.31 -9.44
CA LEU A 67 1.95 -12.88 -9.65
C LEU A 67 2.94 -12.25 -10.63
N SER A 68 2.49 -11.19 -11.32
CA SER A 68 3.25 -10.52 -12.37
C SER A 68 4.35 -9.60 -11.82
N HIS A 69 5.61 -9.96 -12.05
CA HIS A 69 6.76 -9.13 -11.67
C HIS A 69 6.78 -7.81 -12.43
N ASP A 70 6.53 -7.87 -13.74
CA ASP A 70 6.64 -6.75 -14.68
C ASP A 70 5.67 -5.61 -14.37
N SER A 71 4.56 -5.90 -13.68
CA SER A 71 3.60 -4.89 -13.26
C SER A 71 3.75 -4.50 -11.78
N ILE A 72 4.05 -5.47 -10.91
CA ILE A 72 4.04 -5.23 -9.45
C ILE A 72 5.35 -4.58 -8.98
N LEU A 73 6.52 -4.99 -9.48
CA LEU A 73 7.78 -4.40 -9.03
C LEU A 73 7.92 -2.91 -9.40
N PRO A 74 7.59 -2.46 -10.63
CA PRO A 74 7.60 -1.03 -10.95
C PRO A 74 6.63 -0.23 -10.08
N TRP A 75 5.43 -0.77 -9.85
CA TRP A 75 4.44 -0.13 -8.98
C TRP A 75 4.92 0.01 -7.53
N LEU A 76 5.59 -1.02 -6.97
CA LEU A 76 6.22 -0.92 -5.65
C LEU A 76 7.31 0.16 -5.62
N GLN A 77 8.12 0.27 -6.68
CA GLN A 77 9.17 1.28 -6.80
C GLN A 77 8.61 2.71 -6.93
N GLU A 78 7.50 2.90 -7.64
CA GLU A 78 6.78 4.19 -7.70
C GLU A 78 6.31 4.65 -6.31
N GLN A 79 6.02 3.70 -5.43
CA GLN A 79 5.65 3.91 -4.02
C GLN A 79 6.88 4.00 -3.09
N GLY A 80 8.10 3.96 -3.64
CA GLY A 80 9.34 4.06 -2.87
C GLY A 80 9.88 2.73 -2.32
N GLY A 81 9.35 1.58 -2.73
CA GLY A 81 9.82 0.25 -2.33
C GLY A 81 10.84 -0.36 -3.30
N PHE A 82 12.13 0.01 -3.20
CA PHE A 82 13.17 -0.56 -4.08
C PHE A 82 13.86 -1.80 -3.48
N CYS A 83 13.96 -1.90 -2.15
CA CYS A 83 14.32 -3.12 -1.41
C CYS A 83 13.13 -3.70 -0.65
N ASP A 84 13.28 -4.96 -0.23
CA ASP A 84 12.37 -5.64 0.71
C ASP A 84 12.11 -4.79 1.99
N CYS A 85 13.12 -4.06 2.46
CA CYS A 85 13.03 -3.17 3.63
C CYS A 85 12.19 -1.91 3.41
N GLU A 86 12.29 -1.31 2.23
CA GLU A 86 11.59 -0.08 1.86
C GLU A 86 10.15 -0.37 1.49
N ILE A 87 9.85 -1.60 1.04
CA ILE A 87 8.47 -2.04 0.84
C ILE A 87 7.70 -2.00 2.16
N LEU A 88 8.28 -2.52 3.25
CA LEU A 88 7.70 -2.36 4.59
C LEU A 88 7.71 -0.90 5.05
N ALA A 89 8.85 -0.23 5.00
CA ALA A 89 8.96 1.12 5.58
C ALA A 89 8.13 2.20 4.85
N ASN A 90 7.95 2.07 3.53
CA ASN A 90 7.29 3.10 2.73
C ASN A 90 5.92 2.63 2.22
N VAL A 91 5.87 1.46 1.58
CA VAL A 91 4.65 1.02 0.87
C VAL A 91 3.58 0.61 1.88
N GLU A 92 3.92 -0.11 2.93
CA GLU A 92 2.97 -0.46 3.99
C GLU A 92 2.41 0.79 4.68
N GLU A 93 3.26 1.74 5.10
CA GLU A 93 2.81 2.99 5.74
C GLU A 93 1.85 3.78 4.84
N ILE A 94 2.14 3.87 3.54
CA ILE A 94 1.25 4.52 2.57
C ILE A 94 -0.11 3.82 2.53
N TRP A 95 -0.14 2.49 2.40
CA TRP A 95 -1.39 1.76 2.20
C TRP A 95 -2.20 1.59 3.48
N GLU A 96 -1.58 1.50 4.65
CA GLU A 96 -2.27 1.63 5.93
C GLU A 96 -2.93 3.00 6.08
N SER A 97 -2.23 4.07 5.69
CA SER A 97 -2.79 5.43 5.68
C SER A 97 -3.94 5.56 4.68
N GLU A 98 -3.80 5.05 3.45
CA GLU A 98 -4.87 5.13 2.44
C GLU A 98 -6.12 4.34 2.83
N ILE A 99 -5.96 3.16 3.43
CA ILE A 99 -7.10 2.32 3.87
C ILE A 99 -7.76 2.89 5.14
N SER A 100 -6.97 3.36 6.10
CA SER A 100 -7.49 3.92 7.37
C SER A 100 -8.27 5.21 7.18
N LYS A 101 -7.99 5.99 6.13
CA LYS A 101 -8.79 7.17 5.76
C LYS A 101 -10.25 6.84 5.42
N ASN A 102 -10.55 5.59 5.08
CA ASN A 102 -11.85 5.17 4.56
C ASN A 102 -12.59 4.14 5.45
N THR A 103 -12.00 3.77 6.60
CA THR A 103 -12.56 2.79 7.56
C THR A 103 -12.99 3.49 8.84
#